data_AF-A0A6G3ST56-F1
#
_entry.id   AF-A0A6G3ST56-F1
#
_cell.length_a   1.000
_cell.length_b   1.000
_cell.length_c   1.000
_cell.angle_alpha   90.00
_cell.angle_beta   90.00
_cell.angle_gamma   90.00
#
_symmetry.space_group_name_H-M   'P 1'
#
loop_
_entity.id
_entity.type
_entity.pdbx_description
1 polymer ?
#
loop_
_entity_poly.entity_id
_entity_poly.type
_entity_poly.pdbx_seq_one_letter_code
_entity_poly.pdbx_strand_id
1 'polypeptide(L)'
;MTVHQQADEVGVFAQYLRDLVARLDPGRGWYGVFARRDPVGMRSCLDGVEIPPWDVVESLLADLAAQHGARFAEQVSVRAAALYSASAATHDRRPGGRQELVHRLELMVREQRRAAERLRGAGADGPGP
;
A
#
# COMPACT_ATOMS: atom_id res chain seq x y z
N MET A 1 16.87 19.37 12.08
CA MET A 1 15.67 19.76 11.30
C MET A 1 14.98 18.51 10.75
N THR A 2 14.41 17.65 11.60
CA THR A 2 14.29 16.22 11.20
C THR A 2 13.04 15.49 11.66
N VAL A 3 12.14 16.07 12.45
CA VAL A 3 10.88 15.41 12.86
C VAL A 3 9.68 16.10 12.23
N HIS A 4 9.64 17.43 12.25
CA HIS A 4 8.58 18.22 11.63
C HIS A 4 8.43 17.93 10.13
N GLN A 5 9.54 17.95 9.38
CA GLN A 5 9.52 17.63 7.94
C GLN A 5 9.04 16.20 7.62
N GLN A 6 9.25 15.23 8.54
CA GLN A 6 8.76 13.86 8.36
C GLN A 6 7.27 13.74 8.59
N ALA A 7 6.76 14.40 9.65
CA ALA A 7 5.33 14.50 9.90
C ALA A 7 4.62 15.25 8.76
N ASP A 8 5.28 16.26 8.18
CA ASP A 8 4.75 17.05 7.08
C ASP A 8 4.58 16.21 5.81
N GLU A 9 5.59 15.41 5.41
CA GLU A 9 5.51 14.60 4.18
C GLU A 9 4.47 13.48 4.26
N VAL A 10 4.46 12.73 5.38
CA VAL A 10 3.47 11.67 5.61
C VAL A 10 2.06 12.25 5.72
N GLY A 11 1.91 13.41 6.38
CA GLY A 11 0.64 14.11 6.47
C GLY A 11 0.09 14.59 5.12
N VAL A 12 0.96 15.08 4.22
CA VAL A 12 0.57 15.48 2.86
C VAL A 12 0.12 14.28 2.04
N PHE A 13 0.83 13.15 2.12
CA PHE A 13 0.40 11.92 1.44
C PHE A 13 -0.93 11.40 2.00
N ALA A 14 -1.09 11.35 3.32
CA ALA A 14 -2.32 10.92 3.98
C ALA A 14 -3.52 11.80 3.60
N GLN A 15 -3.33 13.14 3.55
CA GLN A 15 -4.38 14.04 3.07
C GLN A 15 -4.75 13.74 1.62
N TYR A 16 -3.76 13.58 0.75
CA TYR A 16 -4.01 13.25 -0.64
C TYR A 16 -4.77 11.91 -0.79
N LEU A 17 -4.40 10.91 0.01
CA LEU A 17 -5.09 9.62 0.04
C LEU A 17 -6.54 9.75 0.52
N ARG A 18 -6.82 10.56 1.55
CA ARG A 18 -8.18 10.88 2.00
C ARG A 18 -9.00 11.52 0.87
N ASP A 19 -8.42 12.45 0.12
CA ASP A 19 -9.09 13.13 -0.99
C ASP A 19 -9.41 12.19 -2.16
N LEU A 20 -8.56 11.18 -2.40
CA LEU A 20 -8.80 10.14 -3.40
C LEU A 20 -9.91 9.19 -2.95
N VAL A 21 -9.83 8.71 -1.71
CA VAL A 21 -10.78 7.75 -1.16
C VAL A 21 -12.17 8.36 -0.96
N ALA A 22 -12.27 9.67 -0.68
CA ALA A 22 -13.54 10.38 -0.63
C ALA A 22 -14.31 10.39 -1.97
N ARG A 23 -13.64 10.05 -3.08
CA ARG A 23 -14.25 9.94 -4.42
C ARG A 23 -14.66 8.51 -4.77
N LEU A 24 -14.38 7.55 -3.90
CA LEU A 24 -14.74 6.15 -4.06
C LEU A 24 -16.03 5.83 -3.31
N ASP A 25 -16.88 4.99 -3.89
CA ASP A 25 -18.01 4.38 -3.19
C ASP A 25 -17.51 3.38 -2.11
N PRO A 26 -17.74 3.62 -0.80
CA PRO A 26 -17.31 2.73 0.28
C PRO A 26 -18.08 1.39 0.29
N GLY A 27 -19.18 1.27 -0.46
CA GLY A 27 -19.94 0.04 -0.64
C GLY A 27 -19.37 -0.90 -1.70
N ARG A 28 -18.47 -0.41 -2.58
CA ARG A 28 -18.02 -1.12 -3.78
C ARG A 28 -16.50 -1.16 -3.93
N GLY A 29 -16.06 -1.89 -4.94
CA GLY A 29 -14.65 -2.00 -5.30
C GLY A 29 -13.82 -2.74 -4.26
N TRP A 30 -12.52 -2.75 -4.50
CA TRP A 30 -11.55 -3.27 -3.56
C TRP A 30 -11.54 -2.45 -2.25
N TYR A 31 -11.66 -1.12 -2.34
CA TYR A 31 -11.69 -0.20 -1.21
C TYR A 31 -12.78 -0.57 -0.19
N GLY A 32 -14.03 -0.77 -0.65
CA GLY A 32 -15.12 -1.15 0.23
C GLY A 32 -14.91 -2.51 0.90
N VAL A 33 -14.33 -3.48 0.19
CA VAL A 33 -13.99 -4.80 0.76
C VAL A 33 -12.89 -4.66 1.81
N PHE A 34 -11.81 -3.95 1.49
CA PHE A 34 -10.68 -3.78 2.39
C PHE A 34 -11.07 -2.98 3.63
N ALA A 35 -11.79 -1.87 3.48
CA ALA A 35 -12.24 -1.04 4.60
C ALA A 35 -13.16 -1.79 5.57
N ARG A 36 -13.93 -2.78 5.09
CA ARG A 36 -14.72 -3.67 5.96
C ARG A 36 -13.88 -4.76 6.62
N ARG A 37 -12.90 -5.30 5.90
CA ARG A 37 -12.03 -6.38 6.38
C ARG A 37 -11.04 -5.89 7.43
N ASP A 38 -10.46 -4.72 7.23
CA ASP A 38 -9.51 -4.08 8.14
C ASP A 38 -9.81 -2.58 8.31
N PRO A 39 -10.83 -2.25 9.11
CA PRO A 39 -11.26 -0.88 9.35
C PRO A 39 -10.29 -0.08 10.22
N VAL A 40 -9.34 -0.74 10.89
CA VAL A 40 -8.33 -0.09 11.72
C VAL A 40 -7.12 0.26 10.86
N GLY A 41 -6.59 -0.70 10.10
CA GLY A 41 -5.46 -0.45 9.19
C GLY A 41 -5.78 0.61 8.15
N MET A 42 -6.99 0.59 7.57
CA MET A 42 -7.43 1.65 6.66
C MET A 42 -7.43 3.03 7.35
N ARG A 43 -7.89 3.13 8.60
CA ARG A 43 -7.89 4.39 9.36
C ARG A 43 -6.47 4.86 9.66
N SER A 44 -5.60 3.97 10.12
CA SER A 44 -4.18 4.30 10.35
C SER A 44 -3.50 4.88 9.11
N CYS A 45 -3.80 4.33 7.93
CA CYS A 45 -3.31 4.85 6.66
C CYS A 45 -3.88 6.23 6.33
N LEU A 46 -5.19 6.41 6.48
CA LEU A 46 -5.87 7.67 6.20
C LEU A 46 -5.52 8.77 7.21
N ASP A 47 -5.19 8.43 8.45
CA ASP A 47 -4.77 9.37 9.49
C ASP A 47 -3.27 9.70 9.41
N GLY A 48 -2.52 9.03 8.54
CA GLY A 48 -1.07 9.20 8.37
C GLY A 48 -0.24 8.61 9.50
N VAL A 49 -0.84 7.73 10.32
CA VAL A 49 -0.14 6.96 11.36
C VAL A 49 0.72 5.88 10.72
N GLU A 50 0.21 5.27 9.64
CA GLU A 50 0.91 4.26 8.85
C GLU A 50 0.97 4.67 7.38
N ILE A 51 2.00 4.22 6.68
CA ILE A 51 2.07 4.33 5.22
C ILE A 51 1.54 3.02 4.64
N PRO A 52 0.44 3.02 3.86
CA PRO A 52 -0.08 1.81 3.24
C PRO A 52 0.95 1.19 2.29
N PRO A 53 0.97 -0.14 2.12
CA PRO A 53 1.73 -0.76 1.04
C PRO A 53 1.37 -0.19 -0.35
N TRP A 54 2.31 -0.14 -1.28
CA TRP A 54 2.05 0.42 -2.63
C TRP A 54 0.96 -0.34 -3.40
N ASP A 55 0.88 -1.67 -3.27
CA ASP A 55 -0.16 -2.51 -3.89
C ASP A 55 -1.58 -2.17 -3.42
N VAL A 56 -1.70 -1.69 -2.17
CA VAL A 56 -2.95 -1.14 -1.66
C VAL A 56 -3.29 0.16 -2.39
N VAL A 57 -2.32 1.05 -2.61
CA VAL A 57 -2.52 2.29 -3.37
C VAL A 57 -2.88 1.99 -4.83
N GLU A 58 -2.23 1.01 -5.46
CA GLU A 58 -2.57 0.56 -6.81
C GLU A 58 -4.00 0.03 -6.91
N SER A 59 -4.45 -0.72 -5.90
CA SER A 59 -5.83 -1.21 -5.83
C SER A 59 -6.85 -0.08 -5.73
N LEU A 60 -6.56 0.96 -4.94
CA LEU A 60 -7.40 2.16 -4.85
C LEU A 60 -7.43 2.94 -6.17
N LEU A 61 -6.29 3.04 -6.86
CA LEU A 61 -6.19 3.67 -8.18
C LEU A 61 -6.97 2.88 -9.24
N ALA A 62 -6.98 1.55 -9.16
CA ALA A 62 -7.79 0.69 -10.02
C ALA A 62 -9.29 0.90 -9.79
N ASP A 63 -9.73 1.02 -8.53
CA ASP A 63 -11.12 1.38 -8.22
C ASP A 63 -11.50 2.78 -8.75
N LEU A 64 -10.58 3.74 -8.67
CA LEU A 64 -10.77 5.08 -9.25
C LEU A 64 -10.88 5.01 -10.77
N ALA A 65 -10.07 4.18 -11.44
CA ALA A 65 -10.15 3.97 -12.88
C ALA A 65 -11.50 3.36 -13.28
N ALA A 66 -12.03 2.43 -12.48
CA ALA A 66 -13.33 1.81 -12.71
C ALA A 66 -14.50 2.81 -12.57
N GLN A 67 -14.39 3.79 -11.66
CA GLN A 67 -15.46 4.76 -11.38
C GLN A 67 -15.37 6.04 -12.22
N HIS A 68 -14.16 6.54 -12.46
CA HIS A 68 -13.90 7.87 -13.05
C HIS A 68 -13.12 7.79 -14.37
N GLY A 69 -12.75 6.59 -14.82
CA GLY A 69 -12.04 6.34 -16.07
C GLY A 69 -10.52 6.34 -15.94
N ALA A 70 -9.86 5.62 -16.86
CA ALA A 70 -8.42 5.39 -16.83
C ALA A 70 -7.59 6.69 -16.90
N ARG A 71 -8.00 7.67 -17.71
CA ARG A 71 -7.27 8.94 -17.85
C ARG A 71 -7.24 9.74 -16.54
N PHE A 72 -8.34 9.73 -15.78
CA PHE A 72 -8.39 10.37 -14.47
C PHE A 72 -7.45 9.65 -13.49
N ALA A 73 -7.52 8.32 -13.46
CA ALA A 73 -6.69 7.50 -12.59
C ALA A 73 -5.18 7.68 -12.86
N GLU A 74 -4.78 7.78 -14.13
CA GLU A 74 -3.39 8.03 -14.53
C GLU A 74 -2.87 9.39 -14.03
N GLN A 75 -3.69 10.44 -14.11
CA GLN A 75 -3.30 11.77 -13.62
C GLN A 75 -3.07 11.77 -12.11
N VAL A 76 -3.96 11.12 -11.35
CA VAL A 76 -3.84 11.05 -9.90
C VAL A 76 -2.76 10.07 -9.44
N SER A 77 -2.45 9.03 -10.22
CA SER A 77 -1.44 8.02 -9.89
C SER A 77 -0.03 8.60 -9.91
N VAL A 78 0.30 9.47 -10.88
CA VAL A 78 1.61 10.14 -10.93
C VAL A 78 1.87 10.93 -9.65
N ARG A 79 0.87 11.71 -9.21
CA ARG A 79 0.97 12.46 -7.95
C ARG A 79 0.99 11.55 -6.73
N ALA A 80 0.20 10.47 -6.72
CA ALA A 80 0.23 9.47 -5.64
C ALA A 80 1.62 8.84 -5.48
N ALA A 81 2.24 8.43 -6.58
CA ALA A 81 3.56 7.80 -6.59
C ALA A 81 4.65 8.74 -6.07
N ALA A 82 4.62 10.03 -6.44
CA ALA A 82 5.57 11.02 -5.97
C ALA A 82 5.46 11.25 -4.45
N LEU A 83 4.24 11.45 -3.95
CA LEU A 83 3.99 11.67 -2.53
C LEU A 83 4.29 10.41 -1.69
N TYR A 84 3.93 9.24 -2.19
CA TYR A 84 4.25 7.96 -1.57
C TYR A 84 5.76 7.78 -1.44
N SER A 85 6.51 7.98 -2.54
CA SER A 85 7.96 7.78 -2.55
C SER A 85 8.67 8.72 -1.58
N ALA A 86 8.25 9.99 -1.49
CA ALA A 86 8.79 10.93 -0.51
C ALA A 86 8.51 10.47 0.92
N SER A 87 7.26 10.12 1.22
CA SER A 87 6.82 9.66 2.54
C SER A 87 7.56 8.38 2.96
N ALA A 88 7.68 7.40 2.07
CA ALA A 88 8.38 6.15 2.30
C ALA A 88 9.88 6.40 2.54
N ALA A 89 10.54 7.17 1.68
CA ALA A 89 11.96 7.49 1.84
C ALA A 89 12.24 8.22 3.16
N THR A 90 11.32 9.06 3.62
CA THR A 90 11.45 9.78 4.88
C THR A 90 11.18 8.90 6.09
N HIS A 91 10.18 8.02 6.01
CA HIS A 91 9.92 6.99 7.00
C HIS A 91 11.12 6.06 7.16
N ASP A 92 11.70 5.61 6.05
CA ASP A 92 12.83 4.68 5.99
C ASP A 92 14.14 5.26 6.56
N ARG A 93 14.33 6.58 6.42
CA ARG A 93 15.50 7.31 6.95
C ARG A 93 15.40 7.63 8.45
N ARG A 94 14.29 7.36 9.12
CA ARG A 94 14.15 7.60 10.57
C ARG A 94 15.14 6.74 11.37
N PRO A 95 15.52 7.15 12.59
CA PRO A 95 16.34 6.31 13.46
C PRO A 95 15.71 4.93 13.66
N GLY A 96 16.47 3.85 13.42
CA GLY A 96 15.96 2.47 13.45
C GLY A 96 15.29 1.99 12.15
N GLY A 97 14.99 2.89 11.20
CA GLY A 97 14.27 2.57 9.96
C GLY A 97 15.03 1.57 9.08
N ARG A 98 16.35 1.72 8.95
CA ARG A 98 17.18 0.75 8.22
C ARG A 98 17.11 -0.66 8.81
N GLN A 99 17.17 -0.78 10.14
CA GLN A 99 17.09 -2.09 10.81
C GLN A 99 15.72 -2.73 10.61
N GLU A 100 14.64 -1.96 10.74
CA GLU A 100 13.27 -2.41 10.47
C GLU A 100 13.09 -2.86 9.02
N LEU A 101 13.65 -2.13 8.04
CA LEU A 101 13.61 -2.52 6.62
C LEU A 101 14.33 -3.84 6.37
N VAL A 102 15.52 -4.02 6.95
CA VAL A 102 16.27 -5.28 6.83
C VAL A 102 15.47 -6.42 7.46
N HIS A 103 14.88 -6.21 8.64
CA HIS A 103 14.05 -7.22 9.30
C HIS A 103 12.83 -7.61 8.46
N ARG A 104 12.11 -6.63 7.90
CA ARG A 104 10.98 -6.87 6.99
C ARG A 104 11.42 -7.60 5.72
N LEU A 105 12.55 -7.23 5.13
CA LEU A 105 13.09 -7.89 3.95
C LEU A 105 13.39 -9.37 4.24
N GLU A 106 14.02 -9.67 5.36
CA GLU A 106 14.31 -11.04 5.78
C GLU A 106 13.02 -11.87 5.96
N LEU A 107 11.96 -11.27 6.54
CA LEU A 107 10.65 -11.91 6.66
C LEU A 107 10.04 -12.20 5.27
N MET A 108 10.01 -11.22 4.37
CA MET A 108 9.44 -11.38 3.03
C MET A 108 10.21 -12.41 2.18
N VAL A 109 11.54 -12.46 2.29
CA VAL A 109 12.35 -13.49 1.61
C VAL A 109 12.01 -14.89 2.13
N ARG A 110 11.79 -15.04 3.44
CA ARG A 110 11.37 -16.33 4.01
C ARG A 110 9.98 -16.74 3.51
N GLU A 111 9.03 -15.81 3.49
CA GLU A 111 7.68 -16.06 2.96
C GLU A 111 7.71 -16.42 1.47
N GLN A 112 8.53 -15.74 0.67
CA GLN A 112 8.70 -16.05 -0.75
C GLN A 112 9.23 -17.47 -0.96
N ARG A 113 10.24 -17.89 -0.16
CA ARG A 113 10.77 -19.27 -0.21
C ARG A 113 9.69 -20.30 0.12
N ARG A 114 8.92 -20.07 1.19
CA ARG A 114 7.80 -20.95 1.59
C ARG A 114 6.72 -21.01 0.50
N ALA A 115 6.38 -19.88 -0.13
CA ALA A 115 5.43 -19.84 -1.23
C ALA A 115 5.93 -20.64 -2.44
N ALA A 116 7.21 -20.52 -2.80
CA ALA A 116 7.83 -21.29 -3.87
C ALA A 116 7.90 -22.79 -3.57
N GLU A 117 8.14 -23.18 -2.32
CA GLU A 117 8.05 -24.59 -1.88
C GLU A 117 6.64 -25.15 -2.04
N ARG A 118 5.61 -24.40 -1.61
CA ARG A 118 4.20 -24.81 -1.80
C ARG A 118 3.84 -24.97 -3.28
N LEU A 119 4.28 -24.04 -4.14
CA LEU A 119 4.04 -24.12 -5.59
C LEU A 119 4.69 -25.37 -6.20
N ARG A 120 5.91 -25.72 -5.78
CA ARG A 120 6.59 -26.94 -6.23
C ARG A 120 5.90 -28.22 -5.72
N GLY A 121 5.45 -28.23 -4.48
CA GLY A 121 4.69 -29.34 -3.90
C GLY A 121 3.34 -29.56 -4.57
N ALA A 122 2.61 -28.48 -4.87
CA ALA A 122 1.33 -28.55 -5.57
C ALA A 122 1.44 -29.06 -7.02
N GLY A 123 2.60 -28.90 -7.66
CA GLY A 123 2.88 -29.45 -8.99
C GLY A 123 3.24 -30.94 -9.01
N ALA A 124 3.58 -31.53 -7.85
CA ALA A 124 3.94 -32.94 -7.74
C ALA A 124 2.74 -33.88 -7.51
N ASP A 125 1.58 -33.34 -7.13
CA ASP A 125 0.31 -34.05 -6.88
C ASP A 125 -0.70 -33.94 -8.05
N GLY A 126 -0.25 -33.55 -9.25
CA GLY A 126 -1.09 -33.60 -10.47
C GLY A 126 -1.48 -35.05 -10.81
N PRO A 127 -2.76 -35.34 -11.14
CA PRO A 127 -3.24 -36.72 -11.27
C PRO A 127 -2.47 -37.44 -12.39
N GLY A 128 -1.84 -38.56 -12.03
CA GLY A 128 -1.21 -39.46 -13.01
C GLY A 128 -2.23 -39.98 -14.03
N PRO A 129 -1.78 -40.32 -15.26
CA PRO A 129 -2.64 -40.68 -16.38
C PRO A 129 -3.51 -41.92 -16.13
#